data_AF-A0A7Y1U432-F1
#
_entry.id   AF-A0A7Y1U432-F1
#
_cell.length_a   1.000
_cell.length_b   1.000
_cell.length_c   1.000
_cell.angle_alpha   90.00
_cell.angle_beta   90.00
_cell.angle_gamma   90.00
#
_symmetry.space_group_name_H-M   'P 1'
#
loop_
_entity.id
_entity.type
_entity.pdbx_description
1 polymer ?
#
loop_
_entity_poly.entity_id
_entity_poly.type
_entity_poly.pdbx_seq_one_letter_code
_entity_poly.pdbx_strand_id
1 'polypeptide(L)'
;DGDRRQISVVDEGPGFPPDFVDEAFQPFRRHDEARERASGGAGLGLAVSKGIIDALGGRIWADPGPGGRVTIELAASTSGVAPH
;
A
#
# COMPACT_ATOMS: atom_id res chain seq x y z
N ASP A 1 -12.49 -21.77 6.52
CA ASP A 1 -11.81 -20.81 5.64
C ASP A 1 -12.28 -19.42 6.04
N GLY A 2 -11.36 -18.57 6.50
CA GLY A 2 -11.73 -17.24 7.02
C GLY A 2 -11.99 -16.28 5.88
N ASP A 3 -13.07 -15.52 5.94
CA ASP A 3 -13.39 -14.51 4.94
C ASP A 3 -12.30 -13.43 4.92
N ARG A 4 -11.66 -13.18 3.77
CA ARG A 4 -10.63 -12.14 3.59
C ARG A 4 -11.19 -11.03 2.70
N ARG A 5 -10.81 -9.78 2.99
CA ARG A 5 -11.22 -8.60 2.23
C ARG A 5 -10.00 -7.95 1.61
N GLN A 6 -10.13 -7.55 0.35
CA GLN A 6 -9.09 -6.90 -0.42
C GLN A 6 -9.53 -5.47 -0.75
N ILE A 7 -8.60 -4.52 -0.63
CA ILE A 7 -8.81 -3.11 -0.98
C ILE A 7 -7.64 -2.67 -1.84
N SER A 8 -7.92 -2.15 -3.03
CA SER A 8 -6.91 -1.61 -3.94
C SER A 8 -7.07 -0.09 -4.09
N VAL A 9 -5.97 0.63 -3.95
CA VAL A 9 -5.84 2.05 -4.26
C VAL A 9 -5.16 2.17 -5.61
N VAL A 10 -5.79 2.90 -6.53
CA VAL A 10 -5.29 3.11 -7.90
C VAL A 10 -5.21 4.60 -8.17
N ASP A 11 -4.08 5.06 -8.71
CA ASP A 11 -3.85 6.43 -9.15
C ASP A 11 -3.19 6.50 -10.53
N GLU A 12 -3.22 7.67 -11.15
CA GLU A 12 -2.62 7.95 -12.47
C GLU A 12 -1.18 8.50 -12.36
N GLY A 13 -0.50 8.23 -11.25
CA GLY A 13 0.89 8.61 -11.02
C GLY A 13 1.89 7.84 -11.90
N PRO A 14 3.20 8.02 -11.67
CA PRO A 14 4.24 7.38 -12.47
C PRO A 14 4.24 5.85 -12.30
N GLY A 15 3.63 5.36 -11.22
CA GLY A 15 3.55 3.93 -10.90
C GLY A 15 4.79 3.37 -10.22
N PHE A 16 4.91 2.05 -10.24
CA PHE A 16 6.01 1.33 -9.60
C PHE A 16 6.86 0.63 -10.67
N PRO A 17 8.14 1.01 -10.83
CA PRO A 17 9.08 0.21 -11.60
C PRO A 17 9.18 -1.21 -11.00
N PRO A 18 9.32 -2.26 -11.82
CA PRO A 18 9.43 -3.64 -11.34
C PRO A 18 10.50 -3.83 -10.25
N ASP A 19 11.66 -3.20 -10.43
CA ASP A 19 12.80 -3.32 -9.52
C ASP A 19 12.61 -2.53 -8.20
N PHE A 20 11.59 -1.66 -8.14
CA PHE A 20 11.32 -0.81 -6.98
C PHE A 20 10.13 -1.30 -6.14
N VAL A 21 9.33 -2.25 -6.63
CA VAL A 21 8.11 -2.72 -5.93
C VAL A 21 8.41 -3.17 -4.50
N ASP A 22 9.46 -3.95 -4.30
CA ASP A 22 9.84 -4.46 -2.98
C ASP A 22 10.46 -3.36 -2.09
N GLU A 23 11.20 -2.44 -2.70
CA GLU A 23 11.83 -1.32 -1.99
C GLU A 23 10.83 -0.24 -1.58
N ALA A 24 9.71 -0.10 -2.28
CA ALA A 24 8.70 0.92 -2.04
C ALA A 24 8.14 0.92 -0.61
N PHE A 25 8.20 -0.23 0.07
CA PHE A 25 7.74 -0.40 1.45
C PHE A 25 8.83 -0.21 2.50
N GLN A 26 10.08 0.09 2.12
CA GLN A 26 11.14 0.42 3.06
C GLN A 26 11.07 1.91 3.45
N PRO A 27 11.43 2.26 4.70
CA PRO A 27 11.47 3.65 5.14
C PRO A 27 12.38 4.51 4.26
N PHE A 28 11.95 5.73 3.98
CA PHE A 28 12.70 6.76 3.23
C PHE A 28 12.97 6.41 1.76
N ARG A 29 12.43 5.30 1.22
CA ARG A 29 12.54 4.98 -0.20
C ARG A 29 11.57 5.80 -1.03
N ARG A 30 12.10 6.33 -2.13
CA ARG A 30 11.34 7.11 -3.12
C ARG A 30 11.93 6.80 -4.50
N HIS A 31 11.07 6.61 -5.49
CA HIS A 31 11.51 6.53 -6.88
C HIS A 31 12.02 7.91 -7.34
N ASP A 32 13.06 7.93 -8.17
CA ASP A 32 13.74 9.17 -8.53
C ASP A 32 12.85 10.16 -9.29
N GLU A 33 11.89 9.69 -10.09
CA GLU A 33 10.87 10.54 -10.74
C GLU A 33 9.94 11.25 -9.75
N ALA A 34 9.78 10.71 -8.53
CA ALA A 34 9.02 11.37 -7.47
C ALA A 34 9.82 12.47 -6.74
N ARG A 35 11.14 12.55 -6.95
CA ARG A 35 12.00 13.59 -6.36
C ARG A 35 11.80 14.95 -7.02
N GLU A 36 11.43 14.98 -8.30
CA GLU A 36 11.21 16.22 -9.06
C GLU A 36 9.94 16.98 -8.63
N ARG A 37 8.96 16.27 -8.06
CA ARG A 37 7.78 16.89 -7.43
C ARG A 37 8.15 17.35 -6.03
N ALA A 38 8.71 18.55 -5.94
CA ALA A 38 9.26 19.20 -4.74
C ALA A 38 8.28 19.43 -3.55
N SER A 39 7.09 18.80 -3.52
CA SER A 39 6.14 18.87 -2.40
C SER A 39 5.98 17.56 -1.60
N GLY A 40 6.58 16.44 -2.03
CA GLY A 40 6.24 15.13 -1.47
C GLY A 40 6.95 14.79 -0.14
N GLY A 41 6.22 14.19 0.79
CA GLY A 41 6.66 13.82 2.15
C GLY A 41 7.81 12.81 2.24
N ALA A 42 8.25 12.49 3.47
CA ALA A 42 9.52 11.82 3.78
C ALA A 42 9.70 10.35 3.28
N GLY A 43 8.81 9.82 2.43
CA GLY A 43 8.88 8.42 1.99
C GLY A 43 8.57 7.41 3.09
N LEU A 44 7.74 7.80 4.06
CA LEU A 44 7.38 6.94 5.20
C LEU A 44 6.00 6.28 5.08
N GLY A 45 5.13 6.79 4.20
CA GLY A 45 3.73 6.36 4.12
C GLY A 45 3.56 4.85 3.93
N LEU A 46 4.14 4.29 2.87
CA LEU A 46 4.04 2.86 2.57
C LEU A 46 4.71 1.99 3.61
N ALA A 47 5.82 2.43 4.19
CA ALA A 47 6.50 1.71 5.27
C ALA A 47 5.64 1.62 6.54
N VAL A 48 4.98 2.73 6.92
CA VAL A 48 4.02 2.76 8.03
C VAL A 48 2.81 1.88 7.73
N SER A 49 2.24 1.99 6.53
CA SER A 49 1.12 1.15 6.10
C SER A 49 1.47 -0.33 6.18
N LYS A 50 2.67 -0.74 5.72
CA LYS A 50 3.14 -2.12 5.84
C LYS A 50 3.19 -2.59 7.29
N GLY A 51 3.79 -1.79 8.19
CA GLY A 51 3.83 -2.13 9.61
C GLY A 51 2.44 -2.33 10.23
N ILE A 52 1.47 -1.48 9.87
CA ILE A 52 0.08 -1.61 10.35
C ILE A 52 -0.59 -2.86 9.79
N ILE A 53 -0.48 -3.10 8.49
CA ILE A 53 -1.11 -4.26 7.83
C ILE A 53 -0.52 -5.58 8.32
N ASP A 54 0.81 -5.64 8.48
CA ASP A 54 1.50 -6.80 9.05
C ASP A 54 1.04 -7.06 10.49
N ALA A 55 0.89 -6.02 11.31
CA ALA A 55 0.39 -6.13 12.68
C ALA A 55 -1.07 -6.61 12.76
N LEU A 56 -1.87 -6.36 11.71
CA LEU A 56 -3.23 -6.87 11.55
C LEU A 56 -3.28 -8.29 10.95
N GLY A 57 -2.13 -8.93 10.69
CA GLY A 57 -2.05 -10.25 10.06
C GLY A 57 -2.43 -10.25 8.58
N GLY A 58 -2.38 -9.07 7.95
CA GLY A 58 -2.73 -8.86 6.55
C GLY A 58 -1.56 -9.04 5.59
N ARG A 59 -1.78 -8.58 4.37
CA ARG A 59 -0.76 -8.45 3.33
C ARG A 59 -0.94 -7.13 2.62
N ILE A 60 0.16 -6.48 2.26
CA ILE A 60 0.20 -5.32 1.36
C ILE A 60 1.20 -5.58 0.24
N TRP A 61 0.87 -5.17 -0.99
CA TRP A 61 1.78 -5.23 -2.13
C TRP A 61 1.45 -4.12 -3.14
N ALA A 62 2.41 -3.82 -3.99
CA ALA A 62 2.21 -2.93 -5.14
C ALA A 62 2.34 -3.74 -6.43
N ASP A 63 1.57 -3.36 -7.45
CA ASP A 63 1.67 -3.98 -8.76
C ASP A 63 2.62 -3.14 -9.64
N PRO A 64 3.56 -3.76 -10.37
CA PRO A 64 4.45 -3.03 -11.25
C PRO A 64 3.71 -2.48 -12.47
N GLY A 65 4.17 -1.35 -13.00
CA GLY A 65 3.63 -0.73 -14.20
C GLY A 65 3.27 0.74 -14.01
N PRO A 66 2.68 1.37 -15.05
CA PRO A 66 2.24 2.77 -14.99
C PRO A 66 1.02 2.92 -14.07
N GLY A 67 0.92 4.08 -13.41
CA GLY A 67 -0.12 4.33 -12.41
C GLY A 67 0.20 3.63 -11.08
N GLY A 68 -0.03 4.32 -9.96
CA GLY A 68 0.15 3.72 -8.64
C GLY A 68 -0.95 2.68 -8.39
N ARG A 69 -0.58 1.44 -8.08
CA ARG A 69 -1.51 0.42 -7.63
C ARG A 69 -0.97 -0.26 -6.38
N VAL A 70 -1.64 -0.04 -5.25
CA VAL A 70 -1.30 -0.66 -3.96
C VAL A 70 -2.52 -1.39 -3.46
N THR A 71 -2.34 -2.66 -3.12
CA THR A 71 -3.41 -3.53 -2.64
C THR A 71 -3.11 -4.04 -1.25
N ILE A 72 -4.12 -3.98 -0.38
CA ILE A 72 -4.10 -4.58 0.94
C ILE A 72 -5.12 -5.71 1.02
N GLU A 73 -4.81 -6.70 1.85
CA GLU A 73 -5.68 -7.82 2.16
C GLU A 73 -5.68 -8.08 3.66
N LEU A 74 -6.87 -8.16 4.27
CA LEU A 74 -7.06 -8.34 5.70
C LEU A 74 -8.09 -9.44 5.97
N ALA A 75 -8.00 -10.09 7.13
CA ALA A 75 -9.07 -10.97 7.60
C ALA A 75 -10.33 -10.13 7.89
N ALA A 76 -11.48 -10.58 7.40
CA ALA A 76 -12.76 -9.98 7.72
C ALA A 76 -13.13 -10.34 9.16
N SER A 77 -13.13 -9.36 10.05
CA SER A 77 -13.85 -9.47 11.32
C SER A 77 -15.27 -8.99 11.07
N THR A 78 -16.25 -9.90 11.18
CA THR A 78 -17.65 -9.52 11.20
C THR A 78 -17.96 -8.91 12.56
N SER A 79 -17.62 -7.63 12.76
CA SER A 79 -18.25 -6.88 13.84
C SER A 79 -19.67 -6.63 13.40
N GLY A 80 -20.60 -7.46 13.90
CA GLY A 80 -22.03 -7.23 13.68
C GLY A 80 -22.39 -5.85 14.21
N VAL A 81 -22.57 -4.88 13.32
CA VAL A 81 -23.30 -3.67 13.65
C VAL A 81 -24.72 -4.12 13.92
N ALA A 82 -25.12 -4.12 15.19
CA ALA A 82 -26.51 -4.32 15.55
C ALA A 82 -27.34 -3.24 14.82
N PRO A 83 -28.38 -3.62 14.07
CA PRO A 83 -29.25 -2.65 13.43
C PRO A 83 -29.93 -1.80 14.52
N HIS A 84 -29.93 -0.48 14.33
CA HIS A 84 -30.69 0.46 15.14
C HIS A 84 -32.20 0.34 14.88
#